data_AF-A0A3M7BZ83-F1
#
_entry.id   AF-A0A3M7BZ83-F1
#
_cell.length_a   1.000
_cell.length_b   1.000
_cell.length_c   1.000
_cell.angle_alpha   90.00
_cell.angle_beta   90.00
_cell.angle_gamma   90.00
#
_symmetry.space_group_name_H-M   'P 1'
#
loop_
_entity.id
_entity.type
_entity.pdbx_description
1 polymer ?
#
loop_
_entity_poly.entity_id
_entity_poly.type
_entity_poly.pdbx_seq_one_letter_code
_entity_poly.pdbx_strand_id
1 'polypeptide(L)'
;MSYHAELYHDVTLEYNRRFYPEEYYGEDWRASPIEHTAYGFRFLTCIGKCEGKCTCFERQDTITQPLVIASDGGLRDWRTWGIEVPVAGMGVFVGPDSPYNVSEILPLDDYSEPNASHVEIEAAICALETAMRIKEDNWLPEVKVIILKSDSLRIVVKPKSTYIDAWKKNGYLTPDGKPVSLYRDLYYRLENAIIALYVQHGVKVLFHWMPREYNGEADALVHLAMDSHMFGTVSAGETTTSVYASEDESEDDGGVAGQDDLHFLAPRNEMRFLLDY
;
A
#
# COMPACT_ATOMS: atom_id res chain seq x y z
N MET A 1 21.86 25.65 14.39
CA MET A 1 22.41 24.75 13.36
C MET A 1 22.75 23.35 13.89
N SER A 2 23.21 23.15 15.14
CA SER A 2 23.48 21.78 15.65
C SER A 2 22.20 20.99 15.98
N TYR A 3 21.14 21.62 16.50
CA TYR A 3 19.88 20.92 16.85
C TYR A 3 19.20 20.22 15.67
N HIS A 4 19.17 20.86 14.49
CA HIS A 4 18.63 20.23 13.27
C HIS A 4 19.53 19.12 12.74
N ALA A 5 20.85 19.21 12.91
CA ALA A 5 21.79 18.17 12.52
C ALA A 5 21.73 16.96 13.47
N GLU A 6 21.53 17.18 14.77
CA GLU A 6 21.31 16.13 15.78
C GLU A 6 19.97 15.41 15.55
N LEU A 7 18.87 16.13 15.30
CA LEU A 7 17.59 15.52 14.90
C LEU A 7 17.71 14.75 13.57
N TYR A 8 18.39 15.31 12.56
CA TYR A 8 18.65 14.57 11.32
C TYR A 8 19.48 13.31 11.57
N HIS A 9 20.47 13.37 12.46
CA HIS A 9 21.29 12.22 12.83
C HIS A 9 20.46 11.14 13.54
N ASP A 10 19.63 11.53 14.51
CA ASP A 10 18.77 10.62 15.31
C ASP A 10 17.70 9.91 14.44
N VAL A 11 17.13 10.63 13.47
CA VAL A 11 16.15 10.06 12.51
C VAL A 11 16.80 9.14 11.49
N THR A 12 18.06 9.42 11.15
CA THR A 12 18.75 8.70 10.07
C THR A 12 19.43 7.43 10.52
N LEU A 13 19.56 7.14 11.83
CA LEU A 13 20.48 6.09 12.30
C LEU A 13 19.93 4.94 13.16
N GLU A 14 18.87 5.01 13.98
CA GLU A 14 18.70 3.94 14.99
C GLU A 14 17.27 3.48 15.31
N TYR A 15 16.46 3.12 14.31
CA TYR A 15 15.43 2.12 14.59
C TYR A 15 15.15 1.20 13.42
N ASN A 16 14.97 -0.08 13.72
CA ASN A 16 14.52 -1.06 12.75
C ASN A 16 13.12 -0.66 12.29
N ARG A 17 12.99 -0.32 11.00
CA ARG A 17 11.73 0.11 10.40
C ARG A 17 10.85 -1.05 9.99
N ARG A 18 11.22 -2.30 10.29
CA ARG A 18 10.34 -3.44 10.05
C ARG A 18 9.39 -3.63 11.22
N PHE A 19 8.12 -3.83 10.92
CA PHE A 19 7.15 -4.33 11.88
C PHE A 19 7.16 -5.87 11.88
N TYR A 20 7.39 -6.48 13.05
CA TYR A 20 7.40 -7.92 13.27
C TYR A 20 6.17 -8.30 14.12
N PRO A 21 5.00 -8.53 13.52
CA PRO A 21 3.79 -8.88 14.27
C PRO A 21 3.98 -10.11 15.15
N GLU A 22 4.83 -11.08 14.77
CA GLU A 22 5.15 -12.24 15.59
C GLU A 22 5.71 -11.89 16.99
N GLU A 23 6.47 -10.79 17.12
CA GLU A 23 7.03 -10.35 18.39
C GLU A 23 5.95 -9.84 19.35
N TYR A 24 4.88 -9.27 18.80
CA TYR A 24 3.78 -8.71 19.58
C TYR A 24 2.67 -9.75 19.79
N TYR A 25 2.23 -10.39 18.70
CA TYR A 25 1.03 -11.22 18.62
C TYR A 25 1.32 -12.73 18.72
N GLY A 26 2.58 -13.16 18.67
CA GLY A 26 2.94 -14.58 18.62
C GLY A 26 2.86 -15.16 17.21
N GLU A 27 3.22 -16.44 17.05
CA GLU A 27 3.39 -17.08 15.73
C GLU A 27 2.09 -17.16 14.91
N ASP A 28 0.94 -17.28 15.59
CA ASP A 28 -0.40 -17.42 14.97
C ASP A 28 -1.09 -16.08 14.66
N TRP A 29 -0.34 -14.97 14.63
CA TRP A 29 -0.91 -13.63 14.48
C TRP A 29 -1.79 -13.46 13.24
N ARG A 30 -1.55 -14.22 12.17
CA ARG A 30 -2.35 -14.20 10.94
C ARG A 30 -3.75 -14.79 11.12
N ALA A 31 -3.97 -15.59 12.15
CA ALA A 31 -5.28 -16.18 12.46
C ALA A 31 -6.17 -15.24 13.30
N SER A 32 -5.64 -14.09 13.74
CA SER A 32 -6.36 -13.13 14.58
C SER A 32 -6.51 -11.77 13.89
N PRO A 33 -7.63 -11.06 14.09
CA PRO A 33 -7.76 -9.69 13.63
C PRO A 33 -6.82 -8.78 14.46
N ILE A 34 -5.64 -8.49 13.90
CA ILE A 34 -4.65 -7.58 14.52
C ILE A 34 -4.93 -6.10 14.25
N GLU A 35 -5.94 -5.81 13.42
CA GLU A 35 -6.37 -4.45 13.10
C GLU A 35 -7.83 -4.26 13.52
N HIS A 36 -8.19 -3.06 13.96
CA HIS A 36 -9.58 -2.66 14.22
C HIS A 36 -9.83 -1.23 13.74
N THR A 37 -11.10 -0.86 13.58
CA THR A 37 -11.49 0.47 13.09
C THR A 37 -12.04 1.32 14.23
N ALA A 38 -11.62 2.58 14.30
CA ALA A 38 -12.19 3.60 15.17
C ALA A 38 -12.07 4.98 14.50
N TYR A 39 -13.08 5.83 14.67
CA TYR A 39 -13.07 7.22 14.17
C TYR A 39 -12.80 7.36 12.64
N GLY A 40 -13.16 6.35 11.84
CA GLY A 40 -12.86 6.32 10.40
C GLY A 40 -11.40 5.98 10.06
N PHE A 41 -10.63 5.45 11.01
CA PHE A 41 -9.24 5.04 10.84
C PHE A 41 -9.00 3.61 11.33
N ARG A 42 -8.00 2.96 10.77
CA ARG A 42 -7.56 1.60 11.09
C ARG A 42 -6.38 1.67 12.05
N PHE A 43 -6.45 0.95 13.16
CA PHE A 43 -5.42 0.89 14.18
C PHE A 43 -5.01 -0.54 14.46
N LEU A 44 -3.78 -0.73 14.95
CA LEU A 44 -3.38 -2.02 15.51
C LEU A 44 -4.12 -2.30 16.83
N THR A 45 -4.54 -3.55 17.00
CA THR A 45 -5.23 -4.03 18.19
C THR A 45 -4.25 -4.33 19.32
N CYS A 46 -4.46 -3.75 20.50
CA CYS A 46 -3.76 -4.19 21.70
C CYS A 46 -4.32 -5.55 22.18
N ILE A 47 -3.47 -6.57 22.25
CA ILE A 47 -3.89 -7.92 22.71
C ILE A 47 -3.78 -8.13 24.22
N GLY A 48 -3.56 -7.06 25.01
CA GLY A 48 -3.73 -7.14 26.45
C GLY A 48 -2.82 -8.13 27.18
N LYS A 49 -1.67 -8.53 26.60
CA LYS A 49 -0.61 -9.30 27.32
C LYS A 49 -0.06 -8.57 28.56
N CYS A 50 -0.52 -7.35 28.83
CA CYS A 50 -0.06 -6.45 29.88
C CYS A 50 -0.85 -6.53 31.22
N GLU A 51 -1.63 -7.60 31.49
CA GLU A 51 -2.28 -7.90 32.80
C GLU A 51 -2.98 -6.70 33.51
N GLY A 52 -3.66 -5.84 32.75
CA GLY A 52 -4.40 -4.69 33.32
C GLY A 52 -3.57 -3.47 33.71
N LYS A 53 -2.26 -3.44 33.40
CA LYS A 53 -1.38 -2.26 33.50
C LYS A 53 -0.93 -1.79 32.12
N CYS A 54 -1.88 -1.63 31.19
CA CYS A 54 -1.56 -1.54 29.76
C CYS A 54 -0.82 -0.24 29.38
N THR A 55 0.52 -0.29 29.47
CA THR A 55 1.45 0.66 28.85
C THR A 55 1.71 0.39 27.37
N CYS A 56 1.20 -0.75 26.88
CA CYS A 56 1.47 -1.28 25.55
C CYS A 56 1.28 -0.22 24.43
N PHE A 57 0.36 0.74 24.62
CA PHE A 57 0.14 1.93 23.76
C PHE A 57 -0.39 3.15 24.56
N GLU A 58 0.11 3.37 25.78
CA GLU A 58 -0.55 4.01 26.92
C GLU A 58 -1.25 5.40 26.78
N ARG A 59 -2.51 5.41 26.34
CA ARG A 59 -3.65 5.91 27.12
C ARG A 59 -4.94 5.37 26.48
N GLN A 60 -5.96 5.15 27.30
CA GLN A 60 -7.26 4.67 26.86
C GLN A 60 -7.91 5.72 25.94
N ASP A 61 -7.72 5.56 24.64
CA ASP A 61 -8.51 6.04 23.49
C ASP A 61 -7.75 5.51 22.26
N THR A 62 -8.41 4.89 21.28
CA THR A 62 -7.75 4.22 20.12
C THR A 62 -6.71 5.10 19.38
N ILE A 63 -6.78 6.42 19.55
CA ILE A 63 -5.90 7.44 18.99
C ILE A 63 -4.42 7.27 19.40
N THR A 64 -4.10 6.59 20.51
CA THR A 64 -2.69 6.36 20.90
C THR A 64 -2.08 5.12 20.27
N GLN A 65 -2.88 4.25 19.66
CA GLN A 65 -2.39 3.04 18.99
C GLN A 65 -1.74 3.39 17.64
N PRO A 66 -0.86 2.51 17.12
CA PRO A 66 -0.30 2.70 15.80
C PRO A 66 -1.40 2.76 14.75
N LEU A 67 -1.40 3.84 13.96
CA LEU A 67 -2.27 3.98 12.81
C LEU A 67 -1.76 3.03 11.71
N VAL A 68 -2.66 2.25 11.13
CA VAL A 68 -2.36 1.38 9.98
C VAL A 68 -2.81 2.09 8.72
N ILE A 69 -1.88 2.26 7.78
CA ILE A 69 -2.15 2.79 6.45
C ILE A 69 -1.74 1.74 5.45
N ALA A 70 -2.69 1.27 4.64
CA ALA A 70 -2.45 0.36 3.55
C ALA A 70 -2.20 1.14 2.25
N SER A 71 -1.22 0.71 1.46
CA SER A 71 -0.94 1.26 0.13
C SER A 71 -0.85 0.15 -0.91
N ASP A 72 -1.35 0.42 -2.11
CA ASP A 72 -1.16 -0.42 -3.29
C ASP A 72 -1.02 0.44 -4.55
N GLY A 73 -0.27 -0.06 -5.53
CA GLY A 73 -0.06 0.57 -6.82
C GLY A 73 -0.34 -0.40 -7.96
N GLY A 74 -1.19 0.02 -8.90
CA GLY A 74 -1.56 -0.79 -10.07
C GLY A 74 -1.09 -0.15 -11.38
N LEU A 75 -0.63 -0.99 -12.30
CA LEU A 75 -0.40 -0.61 -13.69
C LEU A 75 -1.15 -1.58 -14.60
N ARG A 76 -2.03 -1.05 -15.44
CA ARG A 76 -2.61 -1.75 -16.58
C ARG A 76 -1.85 -1.30 -17.82
N ASP A 77 -1.32 -2.25 -18.58
CA ASP A 77 -0.58 -1.99 -19.82
C ASP A 77 -0.93 -3.01 -20.91
N TRP A 78 -0.31 -2.90 -22.08
CA TRP A 78 -0.55 -3.82 -23.18
C TRP A 78 -0.18 -5.28 -22.86
N ARG A 79 0.77 -5.53 -21.96
CA ARG A 79 1.30 -6.88 -21.68
C ARG A 79 0.27 -7.72 -20.93
N THR A 80 -0.49 -7.09 -20.04
CA THR A 80 -1.47 -7.78 -19.20
C THR A 80 -2.91 -7.50 -19.64
N TRP A 81 -3.19 -6.31 -20.18
CA TRP A 81 -4.56 -5.84 -20.46
C TRP A 81 -4.82 -5.52 -21.93
N GLY A 82 -3.81 -5.58 -22.80
CA GLY A 82 -3.97 -5.27 -24.22
C GLY A 82 -4.32 -3.81 -24.53
N ILE A 83 -4.08 -2.89 -23.58
CA ILE A 83 -4.35 -1.46 -23.76
C ILE A 83 -3.13 -0.73 -24.33
N GLU A 84 -3.35 0.12 -25.33
CA GLU A 84 -2.28 0.86 -26.03
C GLU A 84 -1.65 1.94 -25.15
N VAL A 85 -2.47 2.63 -24.36
CA VAL A 85 -2.04 3.66 -23.41
C VAL A 85 -2.09 3.07 -22.01
N PRO A 86 -0.94 2.86 -21.34
CA PRO A 86 -0.92 2.34 -19.98
C PRO A 86 -1.66 3.26 -19.01
N VAL A 87 -2.37 2.67 -18.06
CA VAL A 87 -3.09 3.38 -16.99
C VAL A 87 -2.53 2.92 -15.66
N ALA A 88 -2.10 3.87 -14.83
CA ALA A 88 -1.65 3.59 -13.48
C ALA A 88 -2.59 4.20 -12.45
N GLY A 89 -2.80 3.48 -11.36
CA GLY A 89 -3.61 3.94 -10.24
C GLY A 89 -2.92 3.67 -8.91
N MET A 90 -3.22 4.51 -7.92
CA MET A 90 -2.76 4.34 -6.55
C MET A 90 -3.94 4.27 -5.60
N GLY A 91 -3.81 3.41 -4.59
CA GLY A 91 -4.77 3.25 -3.52
C GLY A 91 -4.08 3.47 -2.18
N VAL A 92 -4.64 4.35 -1.35
CA VAL A 92 -4.25 4.50 0.06
C VAL A 92 -5.50 4.31 0.90
N PHE A 93 -5.49 3.29 1.75
CA PHE A 93 -6.59 3.02 2.66
C PHE A 93 -6.14 3.25 4.10
N VAL A 94 -6.78 4.21 4.77
CA VAL A 94 -6.54 4.50 6.19
C VAL A 94 -7.68 4.02 7.09
N GLY A 95 -8.86 3.77 6.53
CA GLY A 95 -10.03 3.28 7.28
C GLY A 95 -11.32 3.34 6.46
N PRO A 96 -12.36 2.57 6.85
CA PRO A 96 -13.67 2.64 6.20
C PRO A 96 -14.23 4.07 6.21
N ASP A 97 -14.76 4.50 5.07
CA ASP A 97 -15.38 5.83 4.87
C ASP A 97 -14.50 7.03 5.23
N SER A 98 -13.18 6.82 5.37
CA SER A 98 -12.26 7.91 5.70
C SER A 98 -12.15 8.90 4.54
N PRO A 99 -12.26 10.22 4.78
CA PRO A 99 -12.03 11.23 3.75
C PRO A 99 -10.55 11.28 3.32
N TYR A 100 -9.67 10.57 4.04
CA TYR A 100 -8.24 10.44 3.73
C TYR A 100 -7.90 9.23 2.87
N ASN A 101 -8.89 8.37 2.54
CA ASN A 101 -8.64 7.33 1.55
C ASN A 101 -8.36 7.97 0.19
N VAL A 102 -7.38 7.43 -0.53
CA VAL A 102 -6.97 7.91 -1.85
C VAL A 102 -7.26 6.84 -2.89
N SER A 103 -7.91 7.25 -3.97
CA SER A 103 -8.17 6.45 -5.17
C SER A 103 -7.95 7.37 -6.36
N GLU A 104 -6.72 7.40 -6.87
CA GLU A 104 -6.29 8.39 -7.86
C GLU A 104 -5.48 7.74 -8.99
N ILE A 105 -5.58 8.36 -10.17
CA ILE A 105 -4.71 8.02 -11.30
C ILE A 105 -3.34 8.63 -11.05
N LEU A 106 -2.30 7.82 -11.25
CA LEU A 106 -0.93 8.31 -11.27
C LEU A 106 -0.60 8.77 -12.70
N PRO A 107 -0.33 10.07 -12.93
CA PRO A 107 0.12 10.54 -14.24
C PRO A 107 1.44 9.86 -14.61
N LEU A 108 1.51 9.32 -15.83
CA LEU A 108 2.68 8.59 -16.31
C LEU A 108 3.65 9.45 -17.12
N ASP A 109 3.30 10.71 -17.38
CA ASP A 109 4.05 11.63 -18.26
C ASP A 109 5.48 11.91 -17.79
N ASP A 110 5.72 11.83 -16.47
CA ASP A 110 7.03 12.04 -15.86
C ASP A 110 7.95 10.79 -15.95
N TYR A 111 7.44 9.66 -16.43
CA TYR A 111 8.20 8.42 -16.58
C TYR A 111 8.42 8.08 -18.04
N SER A 112 9.70 7.95 -18.43
CA SER A 112 10.05 7.48 -19.78
C SER A 112 9.60 6.04 -20.02
N GLU A 113 9.60 5.21 -18.97
CA GLU A 113 9.19 3.80 -19.00
C GLU A 113 8.45 3.44 -17.69
N PRO A 114 7.17 3.81 -17.55
CA PRO A 114 6.40 3.50 -16.36
C PRO A 114 6.26 1.99 -16.19
N ASN A 115 6.36 1.53 -14.94
CA ASN A 115 6.22 0.12 -14.60
C ASN A 115 5.60 0.00 -13.21
N ALA A 116 5.09 -1.19 -12.87
CA ALA A 116 4.41 -1.43 -11.60
C ALA A 116 5.26 -1.02 -10.37
N SER A 117 6.58 -1.16 -10.42
CA SER A 117 7.45 -0.76 -9.30
C SER A 117 7.48 0.75 -9.06
N HIS A 118 7.36 1.59 -10.11
CA HIS A 118 7.21 3.04 -9.93
C HIS A 118 5.93 3.35 -9.16
N VAL A 119 4.81 2.76 -9.62
CA VAL A 119 3.48 3.01 -9.05
C VAL A 119 3.41 2.58 -7.58
N GLU A 120 3.99 1.43 -7.25
CA GLU A 120 4.04 0.90 -5.89
C GLU A 120 4.82 1.80 -4.92
N ILE A 121 5.94 2.39 -5.38
CA ILE A 121 6.72 3.33 -4.54
C ILE A 121 5.97 4.66 -4.39
N GLU A 122 5.34 5.16 -5.45
CA GLU A 122 4.52 6.38 -5.39
C GLU A 122 3.30 6.20 -4.48
N ALA A 123 2.65 5.04 -4.50
CA ALA A 123 1.54 4.73 -3.59
C ALA A 123 2.02 4.75 -2.13
N ALA A 124 3.21 4.22 -1.84
CA ALA A 124 3.80 4.30 -0.51
C ALA A 124 4.18 5.74 -0.12
N ILE A 125 4.65 6.58 -1.05
CA ILE A 125 4.89 8.01 -0.81
C ILE A 125 3.57 8.71 -0.48
N CYS A 126 2.53 8.49 -1.28
CA CYS A 126 1.19 9.04 -1.09
C CYS A 126 0.59 8.64 0.27
N ALA A 127 0.85 7.41 0.74
CA ALA A 127 0.45 6.98 2.06
C ALA A 127 1.09 7.80 3.19
N LEU A 128 2.37 8.16 3.06
CA LEU A 128 3.06 9.02 4.03
C LEU A 128 2.66 10.48 3.93
N GLU A 129 2.38 10.98 2.73
CA GLU A 129 1.81 12.32 2.53
C GLU A 129 0.39 12.40 3.11
N THR A 130 -0.39 11.33 2.98
CA THR A 130 -1.71 11.21 3.61
C THR A 130 -1.60 11.20 5.13
N ALA A 131 -0.62 10.49 5.69
CA ALA A 131 -0.31 10.57 7.11
C ALA A 131 0.05 11.99 7.56
N MET A 132 0.85 12.71 6.77
CA MET A 132 1.22 14.10 7.05
C MET A 132 -0.04 14.97 7.12
N ARG A 133 -0.92 14.88 6.11
CA ARG A 133 -2.20 15.62 6.09
C ARG A 133 -3.06 15.33 7.32
N ILE A 134 -3.19 14.05 7.73
CA ILE A 134 -3.92 13.67 8.95
C ILE A 134 -3.35 14.35 10.20
N LYS A 135 -2.02 14.52 10.28
CA LYS A 135 -1.35 15.22 11.39
C LYS A 135 -1.53 16.74 11.31
N GLU A 136 -1.39 17.33 10.13
CA GLU A 136 -1.56 18.77 9.89
C GLU A 136 -2.99 19.23 10.19
N ASP A 137 -3.99 18.44 9.80
CA ASP A 137 -5.41 18.68 10.10
C ASP A 137 -5.77 18.39 11.56
N ASN A 138 -4.82 17.92 12.37
CA ASN A 138 -4.94 17.66 13.80
C ASN A 138 -6.05 16.65 14.18
N TRP A 139 -6.34 15.67 13.30
CA TRP A 139 -7.32 14.61 13.57
C TRP A 139 -6.83 13.60 14.60
N LEU A 140 -5.56 13.21 14.50
CA LEU A 140 -4.94 12.18 15.33
C LEU A 140 -3.63 12.69 15.98
N PRO A 141 -3.68 13.75 16.82
CA PRO A 141 -2.48 14.39 17.37
C PRO A 141 -1.62 13.44 18.23
N GLU A 142 -2.26 12.49 18.90
CA GLU A 142 -1.59 11.56 19.82
C GLU A 142 -0.94 10.36 19.12
N VAL A 143 -1.27 10.06 17.86
CA VAL A 143 -0.60 8.99 17.11
C VAL A 143 0.89 9.32 16.95
N LYS A 144 1.75 8.43 17.43
CA LYS A 144 3.22 8.51 17.34
C LYS A 144 3.85 7.45 16.44
N VAL A 145 3.08 6.45 16.00
CA VAL A 145 3.58 5.36 15.15
C VAL A 145 2.60 5.11 14.02
N ILE A 146 3.13 4.96 12.83
CA ILE A 146 2.39 4.52 11.64
C ILE A 146 2.95 3.18 11.18
N ILE A 147 2.06 2.25 10.87
CA ILE A 147 2.35 1.01 10.19
C ILE A 147 1.93 1.17 8.74
N LEU A 148 2.90 1.31 7.84
CA LEU A 148 2.67 1.28 6.40
C LEU A 148 2.61 -0.18 5.95
N LYS A 149 1.39 -0.64 5.61
CA LYS A 149 1.07 -1.98 5.12
C LYS A 149 1.12 -1.98 3.60
N SER A 150 1.82 -2.95 3.01
CA SER A 150 1.88 -3.16 1.55
C SER A 150 2.16 -4.62 1.24
N ASP A 151 1.64 -5.12 0.13
CA ASP A 151 1.96 -6.45 -0.43
C ASP A 151 3.24 -6.48 -1.27
N SER A 152 3.83 -5.31 -1.52
CA SER A 152 5.04 -5.14 -2.32
C SER A 152 6.33 -5.34 -1.51
N LEU A 153 6.63 -6.59 -1.13
CA LEU A 153 7.79 -6.93 -0.28
C LEU A 153 9.12 -6.43 -0.84
N ARG A 154 9.39 -6.68 -2.13
CA ARG A 154 10.71 -6.43 -2.74
C ARG A 154 10.90 -4.97 -3.16
N ILE A 155 9.81 -4.24 -3.37
CA ILE A 155 9.81 -2.88 -3.94
C ILE A 155 9.62 -1.83 -2.84
N VAL A 156 8.78 -2.09 -1.83
CA VAL A 156 8.48 -1.10 -0.79
C VAL A 156 9.09 -1.53 0.54
N VAL A 157 8.67 -2.67 1.07
CA VAL A 157 8.95 -3.05 2.47
C VAL A 157 10.44 -3.32 2.69
N LYS A 158 11.04 -4.27 1.94
CA LYS A 158 12.43 -4.69 2.12
C LYS A 158 13.45 -3.56 1.87
N PRO A 159 13.31 -2.74 0.80
CA PRO A 159 14.17 -1.58 0.62
C PRO A 159 14.19 -0.65 1.83
N LYS A 160 13.03 -0.35 2.40
CA LYS A 160 12.89 0.60 3.51
C LYS A 160 13.19 0.02 4.88
N SER A 161 13.06 -1.29 5.04
CA SER A 161 13.34 -1.96 6.31
C SER A 161 14.76 -2.51 6.43
N THR A 162 15.45 -2.76 5.32
CA THR A 162 16.70 -3.55 5.32
C THR A 162 17.85 -2.90 4.58
N TYR A 163 17.60 -2.25 3.44
CA TYR A 163 18.68 -1.74 2.58
C TYR A 163 18.97 -0.26 2.76
N ILE A 164 17.99 0.50 3.24
CA ILE A 164 18.05 1.96 3.26
C ILE A 164 19.26 2.51 4.03
N ASP A 165 19.65 1.89 5.14
CA ASP A 165 20.79 2.35 5.93
C ASP A 165 22.11 2.20 5.18
N ALA A 166 22.29 1.08 4.48
CA ALA A 166 23.46 0.84 3.64
C ALA A 166 23.48 1.79 2.44
N TRP A 167 22.32 2.02 1.81
CA TRP A 167 22.20 2.95 0.70
C TRP A 167 22.53 4.39 1.11
N LYS A 168 22.01 4.87 2.24
CA LYS A 168 22.28 6.21 2.76
C LYS A 168 23.76 6.45 3.02
N LYS A 169 24.47 5.47 3.61
CA LYS A 169 25.91 5.55 3.88
C LYS A 169 26.74 5.79 2.61
N ASN A 170 26.29 5.27 1.48
CA ASN A 170 26.98 5.39 0.20
C ASN A 170 26.29 6.38 -0.76
N GLY A 171 25.43 7.28 -0.26
CA GLY A 171 24.74 8.27 -1.09
C GLY A 171 23.81 7.66 -2.14
N TYR A 172 23.30 6.45 -1.89
CA TYR A 172 22.51 5.63 -2.80
C TYR A 172 23.25 5.25 -4.09
N LEU A 173 24.58 5.09 -4.01
CA LEU A 173 25.42 4.63 -5.11
C LEU A 173 26.08 3.28 -4.79
N THR A 174 26.31 2.48 -5.83
CA THR A 174 27.15 1.28 -5.80
C THR A 174 28.62 1.68 -5.76
N PRO A 175 29.55 0.75 -5.44
CA PRO A 175 30.99 1.03 -5.48
C PRO A 175 31.49 1.58 -6.84
N ASP A 176 30.83 1.22 -7.94
CA ASP A 176 31.13 1.70 -9.29
C ASP A 176 30.51 3.07 -9.61
N GLY A 177 29.91 3.75 -8.63
CA GLY A 177 29.30 5.07 -8.77
C GLY A 177 27.93 5.08 -9.47
N LYS A 178 27.33 3.92 -9.74
CA LYS A 178 25.99 3.80 -10.33
C LYS A 178 24.92 3.88 -9.25
N PRO A 179 23.68 4.31 -9.54
CA PRO A 179 22.58 4.21 -8.58
C PRO A 179 22.39 2.77 -8.06
N VAL A 180 22.16 2.60 -6.75
CA VAL A 180 21.86 1.29 -6.14
C VAL A 180 20.55 0.68 -6.62
N SER A 181 19.67 1.51 -7.17
CA SER A 181 18.41 1.12 -7.78
C SER A 181 18.07 2.08 -8.90
N LEU A 182 17.37 1.59 -9.92
CA LEU A 182 16.75 2.43 -10.95
C LEU A 182 15.75 3.43 -10.34
N TYR A 183 15.18 3.12 -9.17
CA TYR A 183 14.19 3.94 -8.48
C TYR A 183 14.80 4.82 -7.37
N ARG A 184 16.10 5.14 -7.47
CA ARG A 184 16.84 5.89 -6.43
C ARG A 184 16.10 7.15 -5.98
N ASP A 185 15.64 7.95 -6.92
CA ASP A 185 15.06 9.26 -6.63
C ASP A 185 13.69 9.12 -5.94
N LEU A 186 12.91 8.08 -6.29
CA LEU A 186 11.69 7.72 -5.56
C LEU A 186 11.99 7.24 -4.14
N TYR A 187 13.01 6.40 -3.95
CA TYR A 187 13.43 6.02 -2.61
C TYR A 187 13.93 7.20 -1.78
N TYR A 188 14.55 8.19 -2.42
CA TYR A 188 14.96 9.42 -1.74
C TYR A 188 13.73 10.24 -1.31
N ARG A 189 12.73 10.41 -2.17
CA ARG A 189 11.44 11.05 -1.81
C ARG A 189 10.73 10.33 -0.68
N LEU A 190 10.63 9.00 -0.77
CA LEU A 190 10.04 8.15 0.28
C LEU A 190 10.80 8.28 1.61
N GLU A 191 12.14 8.38 1.58
CA GLU A 191 12.92 8.63 2.80
C GLU A 191 12.64 10.01 3.39
N ASN A 192 12.58 11.04 2.55
CA ASN A 192 12.33 12.41 3.01
C ASN A 192 10.93 12.53 3.64
N ALA A 193 9.91 11.84 3.11
CA ALA A 193 8.58 11.81 3.69
C ALA A 193 8.60 11.19 5.12
N ILE A 194 9.34 10.10 5.33
CA ILE A 194 9.53 9.51 6.67
C ILE A 194 10.23 10.50 7.61
N ILE A 195 11.31 11.14 7.15
CA ILE A 195 12.08 12.10 7.95
C ILE A 195 11.19 13.30 8.32
N ALA A 196 10.39 13.80 7.37
CA ALA A 196 9.49 14.92 7.61
C ALA A 196 8.45 14.59 8.69
N LEU A 197 7.80 13.43 8.61
CA LEU A 197 6.84 12.97 9.64
C LEU A 197 7.46 12.92 11.03
N TYR A 198 8.70 12.44 11.15
CA TYR A 198 9.38 12.41 12.44
C TYR A 198 9.77 13.81 12.92
N VAL A 199 10.44 14.60 12.10
CA VAL A 199 10.96 15.91 12.51
C VAL A 199 9.83 16.87 12.86
N GLN A 200 8.73 16.83 12.12
CA GLN A 200 7.61 17.76 12.31
C GLN A 200 6.62 17.30 13.39
N HIS A 201 6.37 15.99 13.51
CA HIS A 201 5.30 15.47 14.37
C HIS A 201 5.76 14.42 15.39
N GLY A 202 7.03 14.04 15.40
CA GLY A 202 7.55 12.97 16.26
C GLY A 202 6.96 11.59 15.92
N VAL A 203 6.55 11.38 14.66
CA VAL A 203 5.93 10.14 14.21
C VAL A 203 6.96 9.18 13.62
N LYS A 204 7.01 7.96 14.14
CA LYS A 204 7.81 6.86 13.58
C LYS A 204 7.03 6.09 12.53
N VAL A 205 7.71 5.60 11.50
CA VAL A 205 7.11 4.79 10.43
C VAL A 205 7.73 3.40 10.45
N LEU A 206 6.88 2.38 10.56
CA LEU A 206 7.25 0.98 10.41
C LEU A 206 6.58 0.40 9.16
N PHE A 207 7.29 -0.47 8.45
CA PHE A 207 6.85 -1.14 7.25
C PHE A 207 6.41 -2.56 7.60
N HIS A 208 5.23 -2.92 7.13
CA HIS A 208 4.65 -4.23 7.30
C HIS A 208 4.35 -4.84 5.93
N TRP A 209 5.00 -5.96 5.63
CA TRP A 209 4.60 -6.76 4.48
C TRP A 209 3.46 -7.69 4.83
N MET A 210 2.44 -7.71 3.97
CA MET A 210 1.32 -8.65 4.02
C MET A 210 1.13 -9.34 2.66
N PRO A 211 0.65 -10.58 2.62
CA PRO A 211 0.15 -11.15 1.38
C PRO A 211 -1.00 -10.29 0.79
N ARG A 212 -1.15 -10.32 -0.54
CA ARG A 212 -2.10 -9.47 -1.29
C ARG A 212 -3.54 -9.60 -0.78
N GLU A 213 -3.95 -10.81 -0.39
CA GLU A 213 -5.28 -11.09 0.14
C GLU A 213 -5.63 -10.33 1.44
N TYR A 214 -4.63 -9.74 2.11
CA TYR A 214 -4.81 -8.90 3.31
C TYR A 214 -4.56 -7.40 3.05
N ASN A 215 -4.38 -7.01 1.78
CA ASN A 215 -4.26 -5.62 1.31
C ASN A 215 -5.43 -5.21 0.41
N GLY A 216 -6.55 -5.95 0.47
CA GLY A 216 -7.66 -5.84 -0.48
C GLY A 216 -8.33 -4.47 -0.53
N GLU A 217 -8.36 -3.72 0.57
CA GLU A 217 -8.95 -2.37 0.56
C GLU A 217 -8.13 -1.36 -0.25
N ALA A 218 -6.80 -1.42 -0.19
CA ALA A 218 -5.95 -0.55 -1.01
C ALA A 218 -6.00 -0.96 -2.49
N ASP A 219 -5.98 -2.27 -2.78
CA ASP A 219 -6.16 -2.82 -4.13
C ASP A 219 -7.52 -2.41 -4.73
N ALA A 220 -8.59 -2.43 -3.94
CA ALA A 220 -9.91 -1.99 -4.40
C ALA A 220 -9.91 -0.49 -4.78
N LEU A 221 -9.20 0.36 -4.04
CA LEU A 221 -9.05 1.78 -4.37
C LEU A 221 -8.25 2.00 -5.65
N VAL A 222 -7.22 1.18 -5.90
CA VAL A 222 -6.46 1.17 -7.17
C VAL A 222 -7.38 0.83 -8.34
N HIS A 223 -8.16 -0.25 -8.22
CA HIS A 223 -9.10 -0.67 -9.24
C HIS A 223 -10.19 0.38 -9.48
N LEU A 224 -10.75 0.96 -8.41
CA LEU A 224 -11.74 2.03 -8.52
C LEU A 224 -11.21 3.23 -9.33
N ALA A 225 -9.96 3.64 -9.10
CA ALA A 225 -9.34 4.76 -9.80
C ALA A 225 -9.21 4.46 -11.30
N MET A 226 -8.64 3.29 -11.63
CA MET A 226 -8.40 2.89 -13.02
C MET A 226 -9.69 2.60 -13.77
N ASP A 227 -10.67 1.95 -13.15
CA ASP A 227 -11.97 1.67 -13.76
C ASP A 227 -12.74 2.95 -14.03
N SER A 228 -12.77 3.88 -13.05
CA SER A 228 -13.42 5.18 -13.23
C SER A 228 -12.78 6.00 -14.35
N HIS A 229 -11.45 5.90 -14.53
CA HIS A 229 -10.74 6.57 -15.61
C HIS A 229 -11.01 5.93 -16.98
N MET A 230 -11.00 4.60 -17.05
CA MET A 230 -11.13 3.86 -18.31
C MET A 230 -12.58 3.78 -18.82
N PHE A 231 -13.55 3.67 -17.91
CA PHE A 231 -14.94 3.38 -18.24
C PHE A 231 -15.92 4.49 -17.80
N GLY A 232 -15.42 5.55 -17.16
CA GLY A 232 -16.23 6.60 -16.56
C GLY A 232 -16.75 6.21 -15.17
N THR A 233 -17.18 7.21 -14.39
CA THR A 233 -17.79 6.98 -13.09
C THR A 233 -19.22 6.46 -13.26
N VAL A 234 -19.48 5.23 -12.82
CA VAL A 234 -20.86 4.76 -12.68
C VAL A 234 -21.46 5.46 -11.47
N SER A 235 -22.42 6.35 -11.69
CA SER A 235 -23.15 6.96 -10.58
C SER A 235 -23.82 5.87 -9.75
N ALA A 236 -23.54 5.83 -8.45
CA ALA A 236 -24.20 4.98 -7.48
C ALA A 236 -25.71 5.32 -7.41
N GLY A 237 -26.49 4.77 -8.35
CA GLY A 237 -27.90 5.12 -8.50
C GLY A 237 -28.59 4.57 -9.75
N GLU A 238 -27.87 4.12 -10.77
CA GLU A 238 -28.50 3.53 -11.95
C GLU A 238 -28.35 2.02 -11.94
N THR A 239 -29.44 1.33 -11.58
CA THR A 239 -29.64 -0.07 -11.93
C THR A 239 -29.73 -0.14 -13.46
N THR A 240 -28.60 -0.43 -14.11
CA THR A 240 -28.58 -0.77 -15.53
C THR A 240 -29.25 -2.13 -15.71
N THR A 241 -30.55 -2.07 -16.00
CA THR A 241 -31.27 -3.19 -16.60
C THR A 241 -30.60 -3.44 -17.94
N SER A 242 -29.93 -4.59 -18.12
CA SER A 242 -29.32 -4.95 -19.39
C SER A 242 -30.43 -5.09 -20.44
N VAL A 243 -30.48 -4.15 -21.38
CA VAL A 243 -31.24 -4.35 -22.62
C VAL A 243 -30.35 -5.21 -23.51
N TYR A 244 -30.52 -6.53 -23.42
CA TYR A 244 -30.15 -7.41 -24.52
C TYR A 244 -31.01 -6.99 -25.70
N ALA A 245 -30.36 -6.52 -26.76
CA ALA A 245 -30.97 -6.38 -28.06
C ALA A 245 -31.47 -7.75 -28.50
N SER A 246 -32.76 -7.83 -28.82
CA SER A 246 -33.37 -8.97 -29.51
C SER A 246 -32.72 -9.12 -30.88
N GLU A 247 -31.98 -10.21 -31.08
CA GLU A 247 -31.55 -10.66 -32.40
C GLU A 247 -32.74 -11.29 -33.13
N ASP A 248 -32.86 -10.91 -34.40
CA ASP A 248 -33.81 -11.45 -35.37
C ASP A 248 -33.66 -12.96 -35.54
N GLU A 249 -34.80 -13.61 -35.69
CA GLU A 249 -34.95 -15.03 -35.98
C GLU A 249 -34.37 -15.39 -37.35
N SER A 250 -33.47 -16.37 -37.38
CA SER A 250 -33.43 -17.33 -38.48
C SER A 250 -33.07 -18.72 -37.96
N GLU A 251 -34.05 -19.60 -38.08
CA GLU A 251 -34.02 -21.03 -37.83
C GLU A 251 -32.88 -21.73 -38.59
N ASP A 252 -32.06 -22.53 -37.91
CA ASP A 252 -31.60 -23.82 -38.47
C ASP A 252 -31.17 -24.79 -37.37
N ASP A 253 -31.32 -26.07 -37.68
CA ASP A 253 -31.51 -27.22 -36.80
C ASP A 253 -30.25 -27.81 -36.13
N GLY A 254 -30.48 -28.70 -35.16
CA GLY A 254 -29.51 -29.72 -34.75
C GLY A 254 -29.05 -29.68 -33.29
N GLY A 255 -29.77 -30.36 -32.40
CA GLY A 255 -29.46 -30.43 -30.96
C GLY A 255 -28.28 -31.33 -30.56
N VAL A 256 -27.86 -31.19 -29.29
CA VAL A 256 -27.89 -32.20 -28.20
C VAL A 256 -26.90 -31.83 -27.09
N ALA A 257 -27.44 -31.74 -25.86
CA ALA A 257 -26.86 -31.97 -24.52
C ALA A 257 -25.57 -31.27 -24.04
N GLY A 258 -25.63 -30.70 -22.83
CA GLY A 258 -24.43 -30.47 -22.02
C GLY A 258 -24.61 -29.40 -20.94
N GLN A 259 -24.67 -29.85 -19.71
CA GLN A 259 -24.71 -29.09 -18.47
C GLN A 259 -23.37 -28.40 -18.14
N ASP A 260 -23.48 -27.34 -17.33
CA ASP A 260 -22.54 -26.87 -16.30
C ASP A 260 -21.29 -26.02 -16.67
N ASP A 261 -21.11 -24.98 -15.83
CA ASP A 261 -19.88 -24.33 -15.39
C ASP A 261 -19.07 -23.42 -16.33
N LEU A 262 -19.21 -22.10 -16.14
CA LEU A 262 -18.20 -21.10 -16.50
C LEU A 262 -17.68 -20.40 -15.23
N HIS A 263 -16.90 -21.15 -14.46
CA HIS A 263 -15.86 -20.60 -13.57
C HIS A 263 -14.66 -20.19 -14.43
N PHE A 264 -14.44 -18.88 -14.62
CA PHE A 264 -13.19 -18.38 -15.19
C PHE A 264 -12.08 -18.45 -14.14
N LEU A 265 -11.36 -19.58 -14.15
CA LEU A 265 -10.08 -19.76 -13.46
C LEU A 265 -8.96 -19.15 -14.31
N ALA A 266 -8.30 -18.11 -13.79
CA ALA A 266 -7.00 -17.70 -14.31
C ALA A 266 -5.97 -18.81 -14.04
N PRO A 267 -5.07 -19.13 -15.00
CA PRO A 267 -4.18 -20.28 -14.88
C PRO A 267 -3.11 -20.07 -13.80
N ARG A 268 -3.04 -21.03 -12.86
CA ARG A 268 -1.88 -21.27 -12.02
C ARG A 268 -0.72 -21.72 -12.90
N ASN A 269 0.33 -20.91 -13.00
CA ASN A 269 1.63 -21.40 -13.44
C ASN A 269 2.54 -21.61 -12.23
N GLU A 270 2.85 -22.87 -12.02
CA GLU A 270 3.81 -23.40 -11.05
C GLU A 270 5.26 -23.09 -11.47
N MET A 271 6.14 -23.13 -10.46
CA MET A 271 7.58 -23.39 -10.54
C MET A 271 8.46 -22.24 -11.07
N ARG A 272 9.42 -21.69 -10.29
CA ARG A 272 10.55 -22.41 -9.67
C ARG A 272 11.29 -21.50 -8.69
N PHE A 273 11.67 -22.07 -7.55
CA PHE A 273 12.72 -21.58 -6.66
C PHE A 273 14.05 -21.50 -7.41
N LEU A 274 14.74 -20.36 -7.31
CA LEU A 274 16.21 -20.33 -7.31
C LEU A 274 16.67 -19.29 -6.28
N LEU A 275 17.21 -19.84 -5.19
CA LEU A 275 18.22 -19.21 -4.36
C LEU A 275 19.46 -18.98 -5.22
N ASP A 276 20.02 -17.78 -5.20
CA ASP A 276 21.45 -17.50 -5.01
C ASP A 276 21.79 -16.06 -5.45
N TYR A 277 22.62 -15.42 -4.60
CA TYR A 277 23.19 -14.05 -4.62
C TYR A 277 22.34 -12.91 -4.02
#